data_AF-A0A1C6GB16-F1
#
_entry.id   AF-A0A1C6GB16-F1
#
_cell.length_a   1.000
_cell.length_b   1.000
_cell.length_c   1.000
_cell.angle_alpha   90.00
_cell.angle_beta   90.00
_cell.angle_gamma   90.00
#
_symmetry.space_group_name_H-M   'P 1'
#
loop_
_entity.id
_entity.type
_entity.pdbx_description
1 polymer ?
#
loop_
_entity_poly.entity_id
_entity_poly.type
_entity_poly.pdbx_seq_one_letter_code
_entity_poly.pdbx_strand_id
1 'polypeptide(L)'
;MVHENEGHYPELRERQAYITKVIRTEEENFAKTLDAGMKIYDDMLSAHKAQGETVFSGADAFKLYDTYGFPIDLTVEMAEEAGMTVGRHRVRQGHARHGVRRL
;
A
#
# COMPACT_ATOMS: atom_id res chain seq x y z
N MET A 1 7.55 0.43 -22.42
CA MET A 1 7.20 -0.82 -21.69
C MET A 1 6.46 -1.89 -22.52
N VAL A 2 6.13 -1.70 -23.80
CA VAL A 2 5.63 -2.82 -24.67
C VAL A 2 6.54 -3.11 -25.87
N HIS A 3 7.42 -2.18 -26.25
CA HIS A 3 8.31 -2.34 -27.41
C HIS A 3 9.48 -3.32 -27.21
N GLU A 4 9.72 -3.83 -26.00
CA GLU A 4 10.90 -4.68 -25.72
C GLU A 4 10.66 -6.18 -25.95
N ASN A 5 9.43 -6.64 -26.18
CA ASN A 5 9.13 -8.09 -26.20
C ASN A 5 8.21 -8.56 -27.34
N GLU A 6 8.16 -7.84 -28.45
CA GLU A 6 7.21 -8.09 -29.57
C GLU A 6 7.53 -9.35 -30.40
N GLY A 7 8.65 -10.02 -30.17
CA GLY A 7 9.11 -11.14 -31.01
C GLY A 7 8.58 -12.53 -30.65
N HIS A 8 7.96 -12.74 -29.48
CA HIS A 8 7.78 -14.09 -28.95
C HIS A 8 6.34 -14.56 -28.70
N TYR A 9 5.33 -13.69 -28.72
CA TYR A 9 3.93 -14.07 -28.39
C TYR A 9 2.88 -13.32 -29.20
N PRO A 10 2.43 -13.84 -30.35
CA PRO A 10 1.41 -13.22 -31.21
C PRO A 10 0.07 -12.98 -30.50
N GLU A 11 -0.31 -13.85 -29.55
CA GLU A 11 -1.50 -13.71 -28.71
C GLU A 11 -1.45 -12.51 -27.74
N LEU A 12 -0.29 -11.89 -27.52
CA LEU A 12 -0.21 -10.65 -26.73
C LEU A 12 -0.82 -9.47 -27.47
N ARG A 13 -0.88 -9.43 -28.82
CA ARG A 13 -1.51 -8.31 -29.54
C ARG A 13 -3.02 -8.24 -29.32
N GLU A 14 -3.71 -9.39 -29.32
CA GLU A 14 -5.15 -9.44 -29.03
C GLU A 14 -5.45 -9.14 -27.55
N ARG A 15 -4.53 -9.49 -26.65
CA ARG A 15 -4.68 -9.24 -25.21
C ARG A 15 -4.07 -7.92 -24.75
N GLN A 16 -3.32 -7.21 -25.59
CA GLN A 16 -2.65 -5.95 -25.24
C GLN A 16 -3.67 -4.90 -24.83
N ALA A 17 -4.76 -4.76 -25.57
CA ALA A 17 -5.83 -3.82 -25.22
C ALA A 17 -6.47 -4.15 -23.87
N TYR A 18 -6.61 -5.44 -23.55
CA TYR A 18 -7.13 -5.91 -22.26
C TYR A 18 -6.12 -5.67 -21.13
N ILE A 19 -4.86 -6.06 -21.31
CA ILE A 19 -3.78 -5.87 -20.33
C ILE A 19 -3.60 -4.38 -20.01
N THR A 20 -3.53 -3.52 -21.03
CA THR A 20 -3.43 -2.07 -20.86
C THR A 20 -4.63 -1.51 -20.11
N LYS A 21 -5.85 -1.99 -20.40
CA LYS A 21 -7.06 -1.56 -19.68
C LYS A 21 -7.02 -1.98 -18.21
N VAL A 22 -6.62 -3.22 -17.91
CA VAL A 22 -6.49 -3.72 -16.54
C VAL A 22 -5.44 -2.92 -15.77
N ILE A 23 -4.24 -2.71 -16.33
CA ILE A 23 -3.19 -1.91 -15.70
C ILE A 23 -3.69 -0.51 -15.39
N ARG A 24 -4.34 0.17 -16.34
CA ARG A 24 -4.87 1.53 -16.11
C ARG A 24 -5.91 1.56 -15.00
N THR A 25 -6.81 0.58 -14.95
CA THR A 25 -7.83 0.50 -13.90
C THR A 25 -7.19 0.19 -12.54
N GLU A 26 -6.18 -0.67 -12.47
CA GLU A 26 -5.42 -0.94 -11.25
C GLU A 26 -4.65 0.31 -10.79
N GLU A 27 -4.00 1.06 -11.69
CA GLU A 27 -3.34 2.33 -11.37
C GLU A 27 -4.31 3.38 -10.86
N GLU A 28 -5.47 3.55 -11.51
CA GLU A 28 -6.52 4.48 -11.07
C GLU A 28 -7.08 4.10 -9.69
N ASN A 29 -7.27 2.80 -9.42
CA ASN A 29 -7.74 2.31 -8.13
C ASN A 29 -6.66 2.44 -7.05
N PHE A 30 -5.41 2.14 -7.39
CA PHE A 30 -4.26 2.29 -6.51
C PHE A 30 -4.07 3.75 -6.11
N ALA A 31 -4.12 4.68 -7.08
CA ALA A 31 -4.01 6.11 -6.82
C ALA A 31 -5.12 6.62 -5.88
N LYS A 32 -6.37 6.18 -6.08
CA LYS A 32 -7.49 6.55 -5.19
C LYS A 32 -7.30 6.04 -3.77
N THR A 33 -6.87 4.79 -3.62
CA THR A 33 -6.62 4.18 -2.31
C THR A 33 -5.43 4.86 -1.62
N LEU A 34 -4.38 5.17 -2.37
CA LEU A 34 -3.20 5.87 -1.87
C LEU A 34 -3.54 7.28 -1.37
N ASP A 35 -4.29 8.05 -2.15
CA ASP A 35 -4.73 9.40 -1.77
C ASP A 35 -5.58 9.40 -0.50
N ALA A 36 -6.47 8.41 -0.35
CA ALA A 36 -7.26 8.25 0.86
C ALA A 36 -6.37 7.88 2.06
N GLY A 37 -5.43 6.95 1.88
CA GLY A 37 -4.48 6.56 2.91
C GLY A 37 -3.56 7.69 3.36
N MET A 38 -3.10 8.55 2.44
CA MET A 38 -2.26 9.72 2.75
C MET A 38 -2.99 10.71 3.67
N LYS A 39 -4.26 11.03 3.37
CA LYS A 39 -5.05 11.93 4.23
C LYS A 39 -5.19 11.39 5.65
N ILE A 40 -5.48 10.09 5.77
CA ILE A 40 -5.64 9.42 7.06
C ILE A 40 -4.30 9.40 7.82
N TYR A 41 -3.20 9.13 7.12
CA TYR A 41 -1.86 9.18 7.69
C TYR A 41 -1.53 10.57 8.23
N ASP A 42 -1.78 11.64 7.47
CA ASP A 42 -1.51 13.02 7.89
C ASP A 42 -2.32 13.41 9.13
N ASP A 43 -3.60 13.00 9.19
CA ASP A 43 -4.46 13.22 10.36
C ASP A 43 -3.92 12.51 11.60
N MET A 44 -3.52 11.23 11.47
CA MET A 44 -2.94 10.44 12.57
C MET A 44 -1.59 11.04 13.03
N LEU A 45 -0.72 11.38 12.08
CA LEU A 45 0.59 11.98 12.36
C LEU A 45 0.44 13.31 13.10
N SER A 46 -0.50 14.15 12.66
CA SER A 46 -0.80 15.42 13.30
C SER A 46 -1.32 15.23 14.72
N ALA A 47 -2.17 14.22 14.96
CA ALA A 47 -2.67 13.87 16.28
C ALA A 47 -1.55 13.41 17.23
N HIS A 48 -0.60 12.61 16.74
CA HIS A 48 0.59 12.21 17.52
C HIS A 48 1.49 13.42 17.85
N LYS A 49 1.76 14.28 16.86
CA LYS A 49 2.55 15.50 17.06
C LYS A 49 1.91 16.47 18.05
N ALA A 50 0.58 16.62 18.02
CA ALA A 50 -0.16 17.44 18.96
C ALA A 50 -0.06 16.93 20.41
N GLN A 51 0.16 15.62 20.59
CA GLN A 51 0.41 14.99 21.88
C GLN A 51 1.89 15.04 22.30
N GLY A 52 2.77 15.61 21.47
CA GLY A 52 4.21 15.68 21.72
C GLY A 52 4.92 14.34 21.53
N GLU A 53 4.29 13.39 20.84
CA GLU A 53 4.89 12.08 20.61
C GLU A 53 5.94 12.13 19.49
N THR A 54 7.01 11.37 19.67
CA THR A 54 8.09 11.20 18.68
C THR A 54 8.03 9.84 18.00
N VAL A 55 7.03 9.03 18.36
CA VAL A 55 6.83 7.67 17.86
C VAL A 55 5.44 7.58 17.27
N PHE A 56 5.35 7.29 15.97
CA PHE A 56 4.10 6.92 15.32
C PHE A 56 3.72 5.51 15.76
N SER A 57 2.50 5.33 16.27
CA SER A 57 2.05 4.07 16.84
C SER A 57 2.10 2.92 15.82
N GLY A 58 2.66 1.78 16.21
CA GLY A 58 2.64 0.58 15.38
C GLY A 58 1.22 0.03 15.13
N ALA A 59 0.26 0.34 16.01
CA ALA A 59 -1.13 -0.03 15.82
C ALA A 59 -1.80 0.82 14.71
N ASP A 60 -1.48 2.11 14.66
CA ASP A 60 -1.98 3.01 13.61
C ASP A 60 -1.33 2.69 12.26
N ALA A 61 -0.03 2.36 12.27
CA ALA A 61 0.66 1.87 11.07
C ALA A 61 0.06 0.55 10.56
N PHE A 62 -0.29 -0.37 11.47
CA PHE A 62 -0.98 -1.61 11.11
C PHE A 62 -2.37 -1.35 10.53
N LYS A 63 -3.12 -0.40 11.10
CA LYS A 63 -4.45 -0.02 10.61
C LYS A 63 -4.40 0.59 9.22
N LEU A 64 -3.42 1.47 8.96
CA LEU A 64 -3.12 2.00 7.62
C LEU A 64 -2.92 0.89 6.59
N TYR A 65 -2.14 -0.12 6.94
CA TYR A 65 -1.89 -1.29 6.09
C TYR A 65 -3.11 -2.19 5.90
N ASP A 66 -3.73 -2.66 6.99
CA ASP A 66 -4.77 -3.70 6.96
C ASP A 66 -6.12 -3.16 6.47
N THR A 67 -6.51 -1.96 6.93
CA THR A 67 -7.83 -1.39 6.62
C THR A 67 -7.83 -0.55 5.35
N TYR A 68 -6.77 0.24 5.13
CA TYR A 68 -6.72 1.22 4.05
C TYR A 68 -5.78 0.80 2.91
N GLY A 69 -5.09 -0.35 3.04
CA GLY A 69 -4.17 -0.84 2.03
C GLY A 69 -2.92 0.02 1.85
N PHE A 70 -2.64 0.92 2.80
CA PHE A 70 -1.54 1.86 2.69
C PHE A 70 -0.20 1.14 2.98
N PRO A 71 0.82 1.29 2.12
CA PRO A 71 2.06 0.54 2.28
C PRO A 71 2.77 0.86 3.61
N ILE A 72 3.18 -0.18 4.33
CA ILE A 72 3.90 -0.03 5.61
C ILE A 72 5.26 0.63 5.40
N ASP A 73 5.95 0.30 4.30
CA ASP A 73 7.26 0.88 3.98
C ASP A 73 7.15 2.39 3.77
N LEU A 74 6.12 2.83 3.04
CA LEU A 74 5.84 4.26 2.82
C LEU A 74 5.48 4.97 4.13
N THR A 75 4.75 4.30 5.03
CA THR A 75 4.43 4.85 6.36
C THR A 75 5.69 5.10 7.18
N VAL A 76 6.66 4.19 7.12
CA VAL A 76 7.94 4.31 7.82
C VAL A 76 8.75 5.47 7.25
N GLU A 77 8.92 5.53 5.92
CA GLU A 77 9.65 6.60 5.24
C GLU A 77 9.06 7.98 5.56
N MET A 78 7.73 8.14 5.43
CA MET A 78 7.05 9.40 5.71
C MET A 78 7.12 9.79 7.19
N ALA A 79 7.11 8.84 8.11
CA ALA A 79 7.23 9.12 9.54
C ALA A 79 8.64 9.63 9.88
N GLU A 80 9.67 9.03 9.28
CA GLU A 80 11.06 9.44 9.43
C GLU A 80 11.29 10.85 8.86
N GLU A 81 10.76 11.15 7.67
CA GLU A 81 10.79 12.51 7.09
C GLU A 81 10.08 13.53 7.99
N ALA A 82 9.02 13.12 8.67
CA ALA A 82 8.29 13.93 9.63
C ALA A 82 8.99 14.09 11.00
N GLY A 83 10.18 13.52 11.18
CA GLY A 83 10.96 13.55 12.41
C GLY A 83 10.48 12.57 13.49
N MET A 84 9.70 11.57 13.11
CA MET A 84 9.14 10.54 13.99
C MET A 84 9.69 9.16 13.64
N THR A 85 9.54 8.21 14.55
CA THR A 85 9.87 6.80 14.28
C THR A 85 8.62 5.95 14.34
N VAL A 86 8.50 4.91 13.53
CA VAL A 86 7.37 3.98 13.66
C VAL A 86 7.68 2.99 14.79
N GLY A 87 6.71 2.81 15.70
CA GLY A 87 6.83 1.92 16.84
C GLY A 87 7.22 0.51 16.39
N ARG A 88 8.40 0.04 16.83
CA ARG A 88 9.00 -1.27 16.47
C ARG A 88 8.26 -2.49 17.02
N HIS A 89 6.97 -2.39 17.37
CA HIS A 89 6.17 -3.58 17.58
C HIS A 89 5.95 -4.21 16.22
N ARG A 90 6.94 -5.01 15.78
CA ARG A 90 6.97 -5.80 14.54
C ARG A 90 5.54 -6.15 14.19
N VAL A 91 4.98 -5.48 13.18
CA VAL A 91 3.73 -5.87 12.57
C VAL A 91 4.00 -7.26 12.03
N ARG A 92 3.72 -8.29 12.85
CA ARG A 92 3.88 -9.67 12.43
C ARG A 92 2.88 -9.80 11.28
N GLN A 93 3.40 -10.01 10.07
CA GLN A 93 2.62 -10.43 8.92
C GLN A 93 1.65 -11.52 9.38
N GLY A 94 0.40 -11.12 9.52
CA GLY A 94 -0.61 -11.87 10.21
C GLY A 94 -1.71 -12.33 9.28
N HIS A 95 -1.43 -12.62 8.01
CA HIS A 95 -2.41 -13.22 7.09
C HIS A 95 -1.79 -14.38 6.30
N ALA A 96 -1.45 -15.44 7.02
CA ALA A 96 -1.55 -16.79 6.48
C ALA A 96 -2.84 -17.42 7.03
N ARG A 97 -3.63 -18.00 6.12
CA ARG A 97 -4.87 -18.81 6.29
C ARG A 97 -6.18 -18.09 5.96
N HIS A 98 -6.41 -17.85 4.66
CA HIS A 98 -7.73 -18.19 4.13
C HIS A 98 -7.76 -19.71 3.94
N GLY A 99 -8.57 -20.37 4.76
CA GLY A 99 -8.70 -21.81 4.78
C GLY A 99 -9.33 -22.33 3.49
N VAL A 100 -8.58 -23.14 2.74
CA VAL A 100 -9.18 -24.18 1.92
C VAL A 100 -9.80 -25.18 2.90
N ARG A 101 -11.08 -24.95 3.19
CA ARG A 101 -11.91 -25.90 3.93
C ARG A 101 -12.31 -26.99 2.94
N ARG A 102 -11.68 -28.15 3.11
CA ARG A 102 -12.19 -29.50 2.81
C ARG A 102 -13.68 -29.51 2.43
N LEU A 103 -13.98 -29.98 1.23
CA LEU A 103 -14.78 -31.18 0.96
C LEU A 103 -14.27 -31.80 -0.34
#